data_AF-A0A935TIV6-F1
#
_entry.id   AF-A0A935TIV6-F1
#
_cell.length_a   1.000
_cell.length_b   1.000
_cell.length_c   1.000
_cell.angle_alpha   90.00
_cell.angle_beta   90.00
_cell.angle_gamma   90.00
#
_symmetry.space_group_name_H-M   'P 1'
#
loop_
_entity.id
_entity.type
_entity.pdbx_description
1 polymer ?
#
loop_
_entity_poly.entity_id
_entity_poly.type
_entity_poly.pdbx_seq_one_letter_code
_entity_poly.pdbx_strand_id
1 'polypeptide(L)'
;MDFFVGHSYSLTIFLDKIVGLPVSISETYPYRVGAATGWGESKWHSIFSWFASAFTFVGTLFIFIPIGYIYAITWQEAKYKNPFSIILFSILTLGLIFVPANNQLLHTPEGYLSTIFFILMWSFQHKRYNFIYPKCKYSLIFY
;
A
#
# COMPACT_ATOMS: atom_id res chain seq x y z
N MET A 1 9.79 -1.20 20.42
CA MET A 1 8.42 -0.67 20.33
C MET A 1 8.19 -0.33 18.87
N ASP A 2 7.33 -1.08 18.18
CA ASP A 2 6.99 -0.79 16.79
C ASP A 2 6.16 0.49 16.72
N PHE A 3 6.77 1.57 16.23
CA PHE A 3 6.14 2.89 16.04
C PHE A 3 5.18 2.93 14.84
N PHE A 4 4.38 1.86 14.62
CA PHE A 4 3.51 1.69 13.45
C PHE A 4 4.25 1.68 12.09
N VAL A 5 5.56 1.41 12.08
CA VAL A 5 6.40 1.46 10.86
C VAL A 5 6.68 0.09 10.25
N GLY A 6 6.36 -1.00 10.98
CA GLY A 6 6.63 -2.39 10.59
C GLY A 6 5.94 -2.86 9.30
N HIS A 7 5.06 -2.06 8.72
CA HIS A 7 4.42 -2.36 7.43
C HIS A 7 5.36 -2.16 6.22
N SER A 8 6.50 -1.47 6.38
CA SER A 8 7.48 -1.24 5.31
C SER A 8 8.91 -1.46 5.81
N TYR A 9 9.60 -2.43 5.20
CA TYR A 9 11.02 -2.68 5.47
C TYR A 9 11.87 -1.41 5.25
N SER A 10 11.64 -0.71 4.13
CA SER A 10 12.38 0.50 3.77
C SER A 10 12.18 1.63 4.77
N LEU A 11 10.94 1.82 5.26
CA LEU A 11 10.66 2.86 6.25
C LEU A 11 11.37 2.57 7.57
N THR A 12 11.36 1.32 8.03
CA THR A 12 12.05 0.93 9.27
C THR A 12 13.56 1.14 9.17
N ILE A 13 14.19 0.73 8.07
CA ILE A 13 15.63 0.98 7.84
C ILE A 13 15.94 2.48 7.77
N PHE A 14 15.11 3.25 7.09
CA PHE A 14 15.30 4.70 6.95
C PHE A 14 15.25 5.38 8.33
N LEU A 15 14.25 5.08 9.14
CA LEU A 15 14.07 5.69 10.46
C LEU A 15 15.15 5.25 11.46
N ASP A 16 15.55 3.99 11.44
CA ASP A 16 16.64 3.48 12.27
C ASP A 16 17.98 4.15 11.90
N LYS A 17 18.38 4.05 10.62
CA LYS A 17 19.73 4.45 10.21
C LYS A 17 19.92 5.94 10.02
N ILE A 18 18.90 6.66 9.56
CA ILE A 18 19.02 8.09 9.22
C ILE A 18 18.50 8.98 10.34
N VAL A 19 17.37 8.61 10.96
CA VAL A 19 16.76 9.40 12.03
C VAL A 19 17.27 8.97 13.41
N GLY A 20 17.78 7.74 13.56
CA GLY A 20 18.26 7.21 14.85
C GLY A 20 17.12 6.86 15.81
N LEU A 21 15.92 6.59 15.29
CA LEU A 21 14.79 6.18 16.13
C LEU A 21 14.94 4.72 16.54
N PRO A 22 14.51 4.33 17.76
CA PRO A 22 14.59 2.95 18.25
C PRO A 22 13.48 2.06 17.62
N VAL A 23 13.41 2.04 16.30
CA VAL A 23 12.55 1.16 15.50
C VAL A 23 13.36 -0.07 15.12
N SER A 24 12.78 -1.27 15.24
CA SER A 24 13.51 -2.49 14.91
C SER A 24 12.68 -3.41 14.05
N ILE A 25 13.28 -3.86 12.94
CA ILE A 25 12.70 -4.89 12.07
C ILE A 25 12.48 -6.20 12.84
N SER A 26 13.24 -6.41 13.93
CA SER A 26 13.15 -7.62 14.72
C SER A 26 11.79 -7.83 15.39
N GLU A 27 11.00 -6.77 15.54
CA GLU A 27 9.68 -6.82 16.16
C GLU A 27 8.58 -7.26 15.17
N THR A 28 8.87 -7.26 13.86
CA THR A 28 7.90 -7.62 12.81
C THR A 28 7.57 -9.12 12.76
N TYR A 29 6.34 -9.48 12.37
CA TYR A 29 5.93 -10.88 12.21
C TYR A 29 6.80 -11.68 11.25
N PRO A 30 7.16 -11.18 10.04
CA PRO A 30 8.06 -11.90 9.13
C PRO A 30 9.42 -12.23 9.76
N TYR A 31 10.00 -11.30 10.52
CA TYR A 31 11.27 -11.52 11.20
C TYR A 31 11.14 -12.56 12.32
N ARG A 32 10.09 -12.46 13.15
CA ARG A 32 9.84 -13.40 14.25
C ARG A 32 9.62 -14.83 13.74
N VAL A 33 8.90 -14.98 12.64
CA VAL A 33 8.73 -16.28 11.95
C VAL A 33 10.07 -16.78 11.44
N GLY A 34 10.88 -15.90 10.83
CA GLY A 34 12.25 -16.23 10.41
C GLY A 34 13.11 -16.76 11.54
N ALA A 35 13.11 -16.08 12.69
CA ALA A 35 13.86 -16.50 13.87
C ALA A 35 13.39 -17.84 14.44
N ALA A 36 12.08 -18.13 14.39
CA ALA A 36 11.50 -19.35 14.96
C ALA A 36 11.56 -20.57 14.03
N THR A 37 11.48 -20.37 12.71
CA THR A 37 11.28 -21.45 11.73
C THR A 37 12.38 -21.54 10.67
N GLY A 38 13.27 -20.57 10.60
CA GLY A 38 14.24 -20.41 9.50
C GLY A 38 13.66 -19.78 8.23
N TRP A 39 12.34 -19.50 8.19
CA TRP A 39 11.69 -18.86 7.06
C TRP A 39 11.80 -17.32 7.14
N GLY A 40 12.99 -16.82 6.81
CA GLY A 40 13.40 -15.42 6.96
C GLY A 40 12.52 -14.40 6.24
N GLU A 41 12.69 -13.13 6.59
CA GLU A 41 11.95 -11.97 6.08
C GLU A 41 12.12 -11.72 4.57
N SER A 42 13.23 -12.20 4.00
CA SER A 42 13.50 -12.17 2.55
C SER A 42 12.67 -13.16 1.74
N LYS A 43 11.89 -14.02 2.41
CA LYS A 43 10.98 -14.98 1.79
C LYS A 43 9.61 -14.35 1.49
N TRP A 44 8.77 -15.12 0.80
CA TRP A 44 7.49 -14.64 0.30
C TRP A 44 6.40 -14.57 1.36
N HIS A 45 6.55 -13.64 2.31
CA HIS A 45 5.53 -13.34 3.31
C HIS A 45 4.46 -12.42 2.73
N SER A 46 3.19 -12.77 2.90
CA SER A 46 2.09 -11.94 2.43
C SER A 46 2.19 -10.48 2.90
N ILE A 47 1.62 -9.55 2.14
CA ILE A 47 1.53 -8.14 2.55
C ILE A 47 0.82 -7.99 3.90
N PHE A 48 -0.13 -8.87 4.23
CA PHE A 48 -0.89 -8.82 5.47
C PHE A 48 -0.02 -9.04 6.71
N SER A 49 0.97 -9.93 6.66
CA SER A 49 1.92 -10.11 7.78
C SER A 49 2.76 -8.87 8.07
N TRP A 50 3.12 -8.11 7.02
CA TRP A 50 3.83 -6.84 7.17
C TRP A 50 2.93 -5.79 7.81
N PHE A 51 1.74 -5.55 7.27
CA PHE A 51 0.80 -4.59 7.85
C PHE A 51 0.33 -4.98 9.26
N ALA A 52 0.15 -6.27 9.53
CA ALA A 52 -0.24 -6.75 10.84
C ALA A 52 0.83 -6.45 11.90
N SER A 53 2.11 -6.38 11.50
CA SER A 53 3.20 -6.01 12.41
C SER A 53 3.03 -4.60 12.96
N ALA A 54 2.48 -3.67 12.15
CA ALA A 54 2.20 -2.31 12.58
C ALA A 54 0.80 -2.13 13.21
N PHE A 55 -0.21 -2.85 12.72
CA PHE A 55 -1.62 -2.53 13.01
C PHE A 55 -2.45 -3.69 13.56
N THR A 56 -1.85 -4.84 13.85
CA THR A 56 -2.53 -6.13 14.07
C THR A 56 -3.30 -6.62 12.83
N PHE A 57 -3.74 -7.88 12.85
CA PHE A 57 -4.52 -8.44 11.74
C PHE A 57 -5.85 -7.71 11.52
N VAL A 58 -6.54 -7.33 12.60
CA VAL A 58 -7.82 -6.61 12.50
C VAL A 58 -7.59 -5.19 11.96
N GLY A 59 -6.60 -4.46 12.46
CA GLY A 59 -6.28 -3.12 11.94
C GLY A 59 -5.83 -3.15 10.48
N THR A 60 -5.16 -4.22 10.05
CA THR A 60 -4.81 -4.43 8.63
C THR A 60 -6.06 -4.45 7.75
N LEU A 61 -7.14 -5.13 8.16
CA LEU A 61 -8.39 -5.13 7.38
C LEU A 61 -8.92 -3.72 7.18
N PHE A 62 -8.92 -2.90 8.23
CA PHE A 62 -9.38 -1.50 8.14
C PHE A 62 -8.51 -0.63 7.23
N ILE A 63 -7.22 -0.93 7.11
CA ILE A 63 -6.30 -0.23 6.20
C ILE A 63 -6.55 -0.59 4.74
N PHE A 64 -6.94 -1.84 4.46
CA PHE A 64 -7.22 -2.26 3.09
C PHE A 64 -8.56 -1.74 2.56
N ILE A 65 -9.49 -1.29 3.42
CA ILE A 65 -10.74 -0.64 3.00
C ILE A 65 -10.48 0.62 2.14
N PRO A 66 -9.73 1.64 2.61
CA PRO A 66 -9.44 2.82 1.78
C PRO A 66 -8.59 2.48 0.56
N ILE A 67 -7.69 1.48 0.64
CA ILE A 67 -6.92 1.02 -0.54
C ILE A 67 -7.86 0.45 -1.60
N GLY A 68 -8.81 -0.40 -1.22
CA GLY A 68 -9.82 -0.95 -2.12
C GLY A 68 -10.74 0.13 -2.71
N TYR A 69 -11.10 1.13 -1.91
CA TYR A 69 -11.86 2.29 -2.39
C TYR A 69 -11.10 3.09 -3.47
N ILE A 70 -9.82 3.40 -3.22
CA ILE A 70 -8.96 4.10 -4.20
C ILE A 70 -8.78 3.25 -5.46
N TYR A 71 -8.58 1.93 -5.31
CA TYR A 71 -8.49 1.00 -6.44
C TYR A 71 -9.76 1.03 -7.31
N ALA A 72 -10.94 1.00 -6.69
CA ALA A 72 -12.20 1.04 -7.41
C ALA A 72 -12.40 2.36 -8.18
N ILE A 73 -12.06 3.50 -7.57
CA ILE A 73 -12.18 4.81 -8.26
C ILE A 73 -11.18 4.90 -9.40
N THR A 74 -9.91 4.57 -9.14
CA THR A 74 -8.85 4.67 -10.16
C THR A 74 -9.12 3.76 -11.34
N TRP A 75 -9.68 2.57 -11.12
CA TRP A 75 -10.20 1.68 -12.17
C TRP A 75 -11.26 2.40 -13.04
N GLN A 76 -12.26 3.03 -12.42
CA GLN A 76 -13.33 3.69 -13.17
C GLN A 76 -12.80 4.89 -13.95
N GLU A 77 -11.96 5.72 -13.34
CA GLU A 77 -11.35 6.90 -13.96
C GLU A 77 -10.38 6.52 -15.09
N ALA A 78 -9.69 5.38 -14.97
CA ALA A 78 -8.79 4.88 -16.00
C ALA A 78 -9.53 4.59 -17.32
N LYS A 79 -10.78 4.12 -17.25
CA LYS A 79 -11.63 3.94 -18.45
C LYS A 79 -11.86 5.25 -19.20
N TYR A 80 -11.89 6.37 -18.49
CA TYR A 80 -12.05 7.71 -19.03
C TYR A 80 -10.71 8.40 -19.34
N LYS A 81 -9.63 7.63 -19.44
CA LYS A 81 -8.29 8.10 -19.82
C LYS A 81 -7.70 9.16 -18.87
N ASN A 82 -8.09 9.14 -17.59
CA ASN A 82 -7.41 9.99 -16.60
C ASN A 82 -5.97 9.48 -16.40
N PRO A 83 -4.94 10.29 -16.72
CA PRO A 83 -3.56 9.82 -16.67
C PRO A 83 -3.09 9.45 -15.26
N PHE A 84 -3.50 10.20 -14.23
CA PHE A 84 -3.13 9.91 -12.85
C PHE A 84 -3.76 8.62 -12.36
N SER A 85 -5.02 8.40 -12.73
CA SER A 85 -5.77 7.20 -12.34
C SER A 85 -5.25 5.97 -13.05
N ILE A 86 -4.83 6.06 -14.32
CA ILE A 86 -4.17 4.96 -15.03
C ILE A 86 -2.88 4.54 -14.33
N ILE A 87 -2.02 5.51 -13.98
CA ILE A 87 -0.74 5.22 -13.33
C ILE A 87 -0.99 4.60 -11.95
N LEU A 88 -1.83 5.21 -11.12
CA LEU A 88 -2.11 4.71 -9.78
C LEU A 88 -2.81 3.34 -9.82
N PHE A 89 -3.75 3.14 -10.75
CA PHE A 89 -4.40 1.85 -10.97
C PHE A 89 -3.38 0.76 -11.33
N SER A 90 -2.40 1.07 -12.19
CA SER A 90 -1.35 0.13 -12.59
C SER A 90 -0.46 -0.25 -11.40
N ILE A 91 -0.05 0.74 -10.59
CA ILE A 91 0.74 0.51 -9.37
C ILE A 91 -0.04 -0.35 -8.36
N LEU A 92 -1.31 -0.03 -8.12
CA LEU A 92 -2.13 -0.80 -7.17
C LEU A 92 -2.45 -2.20 -7.69
N THR A 93 -2.59 -2.40 -9.01
CA THR A 93 -2.77 -3.72 -9.63
C THR A 93 -1.51 -4.57 -9.45
N LEU A 94 -0.32 -3.98 -9.62
CA LEU A 94 0.93 -4.64 -9.31
C LEU A 94 0.96 -5.04 -7.82
N GLY A 95 0.60 -4.12 -6.92
CA GLY A 95 0.48 -4.41 -5.49
C GLY A 95 -0.47 -5.59 -5.21
N LEU A 96 -1.64 -5.61 -5.86
CA LEU A 96 -2.66 -6.66 -5.73
C LEU A 96 -2.11 -8.03 -6.16
N ILE A 97 -1.39 -8.11 -7.28
CA ILE A 97 -0.77 -9.34 -7.77
C ILE A 97 0.26 -9.88 -6.76
N PHE A 98 0.98 -8.98 -6.09
CA PHE A 98 2.03 -9.34 -5.12
C PHE A 98 1.52 -9.55 -3.69
N VAL A 99 0.25 -9.31 -3.38
CA VAL A 99 -0.37 -9.56 -2.06
C VAL A 99 0.05 -10.89 -1.41
N PRO A 100 0.03 -12.05 -2.11
CA PRO A 100 0.43 -13.32 -1.50
C PRO A 100 1.95 -13.47 -1.35
N ALA A 101 2.74 -12.76 -2.16
CA ALA A 101 4.17 -12.97 -2.28
C ALA A 101 5.00 -12.01 -1.42
N ASN A 102 4.71 -10.71 -1.39
CA ASN A 102 5.43 -9.73 -0.56
C ASN A 102 4.73 -8.37 -0.56
N ASN A 103 5.25 -7.43 0.23
CA ASN A 103 4.88 -6.02 0.10
C ASN A 103 5.70 -5.33 -1.01
N GLN A 104 5.58 -5.77 -2.26
CA GLN A 104 6.42 -5.31 -3.38
C GLN A 104 6.48 -3.78 -3.49
N LEU A 105 5.36 -3.10 -3.23
CA LEU A 105 5.27 -1.65 -3.32
C LEU A 105 6.05 -0.93 -2.22
N LEU A 106 6.08 -1.45 -0.98
CA LEU A 106 6.71 -0.77 0.15
C LEU A 106 8.04 -1.43 0.58
N HIS A 107 8.53 -2.40 -0.20
CA HIS A 107 9.75 -3.14 0.11
C HIS A 107 11.01 -2.31 -0.18
N THR A 108 11.07 -1.62 -1.33
CA THR A 108 12.18 -0.73 -1.70
C THR A 108 11.87 0.74 -1.40
N PRO A 109 12.88 1.60 -1.15
CA PRO A 109 12.64 3.01 -0.89
C PRO A 109 12.00 3.71 -2.09
N GLU A 110 12.42 3.34 -3.30
CA GLU A 110 11.87 3.85 -4.55
C GLU A 110 10.39 3.48 -4.72
N GLY A 111 10.03 2.22 -4.44
CA GLY A 111 8.65 1.76 -4.51
C GLY A 111 7.76 2.48 -3.49
N TYR A 112 8.26 2.62 -2.25
CA TYR A 112 7.56 3.31 -1.18
C TYR A 112 7.27 4.77 -1.57
N LEU A 113 8.31 5.51 -1.95
CA LEU A 113 8.20 6.92 -2.33
C LEU A 113 7.31 7.10 -3.55
N SER A 114 7.45 6.26 -4.58
CA SER A 114 6.63 6.32 -5.78
C SER A 114 5.15 6.09 -5.47
N THR A 115 4.85 5.07 -4.66
CA THR A 115 3.48 4.73 -4.29
C THR A 115 2.82 5.87 -3.51
N ILE A 116 3.50 6.41 -2.50
CA ILE A 116 3.00 7.56 -1.73
C ILE A 116 2.84 8.79 -2.62
N PHE A 117 3.82 9.09 -3.47
CA PHE A 117 3.76 10.21 -4.40
C PHE A 117 2.55 10.14 -5.34
N PHE A 118 2.30 8.99 -5.97
CA PHE A 118 1.16 8.84 -6.88
C PHE A 118 -0.18 8.83 -6.17
N ILE A 119 -0.28 8.31 -4.94
CA ILE A 119 -1.49 8.44 -4.11
C ILE A 119 -1.79 9.92 -3.82
N LEU A 120 -0.78 10.70 -3.42
CA LEU A 120 -0.93 12.13 -3.14
C LEU A 120 -1.29 12.91 -4.41
N MET A 121 -0.57 12.69 -5.50
CA MET A 121 -0.85 13.34 -6.78
C MET A 121 -2.24 13.05 -7.28
N TRP A 122 -2.67 11.78 -7.23
CA TRP A 122 -4.04 11.41 -7.57
C TRP A 122 -5.04 12.13 -6.66
N SER A 123 -4.87 12.11 -5.34
CA SER A 123 -5.79 12.76 -4.39
C SER A 123 -6.02 14.25 -4.70
N PHE A 124 -4.96 14.98 -5.06
CA PHE A 124 -5.07 16.42 -5.36
C PHE A 124 -5.53 16.73 -6.78
N GLN A 125 -5.19 15.89 -7.77
CA GLN A 125 -5.31 16.25 -9.18
C GLN A 125 -6.39 15.47 -9.93
N HIS A 126 -6.78 14.27 -9.49
CA HIS A 126 -7.61 13.37 -10.29
C HIS A 126 -8.93 14.00 -10.76
N LYS A 127 -9.60 14.77 -9.89
CA LYS A 127 -10.86 15.46 -10.23
C LYS A 127 -10.73 16.48 -11.36
N ARG A 128 -9.54 17.10 -11.53
CA ARG A 128 -9.30 18.11 -12.58
C ARG A 128 -9.21 17.49 -13.97
N TYR A 129 -8.74 16.25 -14.06
CA TYR A 129 -8.52 15.56 -15.33
C TYR A 129 -9.66 14.61 -15.71
N ASN A 130 -10.69 14.51 -14.87
CA ASN A 130 -11.93 13.78 -15.12
C ASN A 130 -12.88 14.53 -16.07
N PHE A 131 -12.38 15.06 -17.19
CA PHE A 131 -13.17 15.83 -18.18
C PHE A 131 -14.30 15.02 -18.84
N ILE A 132 -14.27 13.68 -18.71
CA ILE A 132 -15.25 12.76 -19.31
C ILE A 132 -15.98 11.95 -18.22
N TYR A 133 -16.17 12.51 -17.02
CA TYR A 133 -17.32 12.06 -16.23
C TYR A 133 -18.54 12.78 -16.78
N PRO A 134 -19.54 12.08 -17.37
CA PRO A 134 -20.88 12.63 -17.21
C PRO A 134 -21.04 12.81 -15.71
N LYS A 135 -21.30 14.04 -15.26
CA LYS A 135 -21.78 14.28 -13.89
C LYS A 135 -23.05 13.45 -13.77
N CYS A 136 -22.93 12.21 -13.32
CA CYS A 136 -24.07 11.34 -13.13
C CYS A 136 -24.77 11.88 -11.88
N LYS A 137 -25.67 12.83 -12.11
CA LYS A 137 -26.93 12.86 -11.38
C LYS A 137 -27.51 11.45 -11.49
N TYR A 138 -28.11 10.96 -10.41
CA TYR A 138 -28.79 9.67 -10.26
C TYR A 138 -27.84 8.52 -9.88
N SER A 139 -27.75 8.19 -8.59
CA SER A 139 -28.70 7.41 -7.76
C SER A 139 -28.27 5.96 -7.71
N LEU A 140 -28.02 5.50 -6.48
CA LEU A 140 -27.93 4.09 -6.04
C LEU A 140 -28.66 3.13 -6.98
N ILE A 141 -27.93 2.38 -7.80
CA ILE A 141 -28.40 1.07 -8.27
C ILE A 141 -27.18 0.15 -8.32
N PHE A 142 -27.09 -0.71 -7.31
CA PHE A 142 -26.29 -1.93 -7.33
C PHE A 142 -26.88 -2.87 -8.39
N TYR A 143 -26.03 -3.40 -9.27
CA TYR A 143 -26.21 -4.70 -9.91
C TYR A 143 -24.85 -5.37 -10.03
#